data_AF-A0A9Q3YSE9-F1
#
_entry.id   AF-A0A9Q3YSE9-F1
#
_cell.length_a   1.000
_cell.length_b   1.000
_cell.length_c   1.000
_cell.angle_alpha   90.00
_cell.angle_beta   90.00
_cell.angle_gamma   90.00
#
_symmetry.space_group_name_H-M   'P 1'
#
loop_
_entity.id
_entity.type
_entity.pdbx_description
1 polymer ?
#
loop_
_entity_poly.entity_id
_entity_poly.type
_entity_poly.pdbx_seq_one_letter_code
_entity_poly.pdbx_strand_id
1 'polypeptide(L)'
;MRNNNFRFVNNPENQNEGLTDEEIDNLQEESNLRFPKAYISFLQKAGKKSNVFQVETNAKELRKIQDELRLELDKLNLLQNQNILCIKKHEAFEEYFNSNFETYYFFNLSENKWNLTLYIFEEVCINEGWNAFEKRITKVKGNNFIVFINEEADKKYGIPIKQHFKNIPMYIISIPIFILLIILLGIEALKEKILNK
;
A
#
# COMPACT_ATOMS: atom_id res chain seq x y z
N MET A 1 -11.67 -7.86 20.32
CA MET A 1 -10.89 -8.41 19.19
C MET A 1 -10.46 -7.24 18.32
N ARG A 2 -9.15 -7.03 18.09
CA ARG A 2 -8.69 -5.94 17.21
C ARG A 2 -9.00 -6.33 15.76
N ASN A 3 -9.63 -5.41 15.02
CA ASN A 3 -9.91 -5.57 13.60
C ASN A 3 -8.60 -5.62 12.81
N ASN A 4 -8.13 -6.81 12.44
CA ASN A 4 -7.13 -7.00 11.37
C ASN A 4 -7.81 -6.80 10.00
N ASN A 5 -8.48 -5.67 9.83
CA ASN A 5 -9.22 -5.34 8.61
C ASN A 5 -8.29 -4.66 7.64
N PHE A 6 -7.72 -5.46 6.75
CA PHE A 6 -7.10 -4.99 5.53
C PHE A 6 -8.21 -4.55 4.56
N ARG A 7 -7.97 -3.46 3.84
CA ARG A 7 -8.85 -2.98 2.78
C ARG A 7 -8.85 -3.99 1.64
N PHE A 8 -10.03 -4.39 1.20
CA PHE A 8 -10.19 -5.22 0.01
C PHE A 8 -10.25 -4.33 -1.24
N VAL A 9 -9.43 -4.65 -2.24
CA VAL A 9 -9.46 -4.00 -3.54
C VAL A 9 -10.42 -4.77 -4.46
N ASN A 10 -11.41 -4.07 -5.03
CA ASN A 10 -12.28 -4.64 -6.06
C ASN A 10 -11.74 -4.28 -7.45
N ASN A 11 -10.70 -4.99 -7.89
CA ASN A 11 -10.09 -4.83 -9.20
C ASN A 11 -9.96 -6.22 -9.86
N PRO A 12 -10.58 -6.45 -11.03
CA PRO A 12 -10.62 -7.77 -11.66
C PRO A 12 -9.24 -8.28 -12.11
N GLU A 13 -8.31 -7.39 -12.47
CA GLU A 13 -6.92 -7.72 -12.81
C GLU A 13 -6.05 -7.91 -11.56
N ASN A 14 -6.51 -7.41 -10.42
CA ASN A 14 -5.72 -7.25 -9.21
C ASN A 14 -6.46 -7.78 -7.97
N GLN A 15 -6.83 -9.06 -8.00
CA GLN A 15 -7.66 -9.69 -6.97
C GLN A 15 -6.90 -9.88 -5.64
N ASN A 16 -7.61 -9.76 -4.52
CA ASN A 16 -7.07 -10.11 -3.20
C ASN A 16 -7.04 -11.64 -3.07
N GLU A 17 -6.04 -12.26 -3.69
CA GLU A 17 -5.75 -13.68 -3.54
C GLU A 17 -4.67 -13.85 -2.47
N GLY A 18 -4.97 -14.62 -1.44
CA GLY A 18 -4.03 -14.95 -0.38
C GLY A 18 -3.45 -16.35 -0.50
N LEU A 19 -2.58 -16.67 0.46
CA LEU A 19 -1.99 -17.99 0.64
C LEU A 19 -2.89 -18.86 1.52
N THR A 20 -2.84 -20.17 1.33
CA THR A 20 -3.46 -21.14 2.23
C THR A 20 -2.67 -21.27 3.53
N ASP A 21 -3.27 -21.86 4.56
CA ASP A 21 -2.59 -22.16 5.81
C ASP A 21 -1.38 -23.07 5.60
N GLU A 22 -1.52 -24.09 4.73
CA GLU A 22 -0.44 -25.00 4.36
C GLU A 22 0.73 -24.27 3.67
N GLU A 23 0.44 -23.36 2.73
CA GLU A 23 1.49 -22.55 2.07
C GLU A 23 2.23 -21.66 3.08
N ILE A 24 1.52 -21.09 4.06
CA ILE A 24 2.11 -20.25 5.10
C ILE A 24 2.92 -21.09 6.09
N ASP A 25 2.45 -22.27 6.48
CA ASP A 25 3.16 -23.17 7.37
C ASP A 25 4.46 -23.67 6.72
N ASN A 26 4.40 -24.08 5.45
CA ASN A 26 5.58 -24.44 4.66
C ASN A 26 6.57 -23.27 4.57
N LEU A 27 6.09 -22.04 4.34
CA LEU A 27 6.94 -20.85 4.31
C LEU A 27 7.64 -20.61 5.65
N GLN A 28 6.93 -20.75 6.78
CA GLN A 28 7.51 -20.57 8.10
C GLN A 28 8.54 -21.64 8.43
N GLU A 29 8.24 -22.90 8.12
CA GLU A 29 9.14 -24.03 8.35
C GLU A 29 10.40 -23.91 7.48
N GLU A 30 10.23 -23.73 6.17
CA GLU A 30 11.34 -23.62 5.23
C GLU A 30 12.15 -22.34 5.42
N SER A 31 11.58 -21.24 5.89
CA SER A 31 12.39 -20.04 6.22
C SER A 31 12.96 -20.08 7.64
N ASN A 32 12.53 -21.03 8.49
CA ASN A 32 12.80 -21.07 9.92
C ASN A 32 12.43 -19.75 10.63
N LEU A 33 11.29 -19.16 10.24
CA LEU A 33 10.77 -17.90 10.77
C LEU A 33 9.39 -18.12 11.35
N ARG A 34 9.08 -17.40 12.42
CA ARG A 34 7.72 -17.35 12.98
C ARG A 34 7.05 -16.06 12.54
N PHE A 35 5.96 -16.19 11.80
CA PHE A 35 5.24 -15.06 11.28
C PHE A 35 4.28 -14.50 12.34
N PRO A 36 4.26 -13.18 12.54
CA PRO A 36 3.26 -12.55 13.37
C PRO A 36 1.84 -12.73 12.86
N LYS A 37 0.85 -12.82 13.77
CA LYS A 37 -0.57 -13.00 13.43
C LYS A 37 -1.13 -11.98 12.41
N ALA A 38 -0.75 -10.71 12.54
CA ALA A 38 -1.21 -9.69 11.60
C ALA A 38 -0.61 -9.87 10.20
N TYR A 39 0.64 -10.37 10.12
CA TYR A 39 1.26 -10.70 8.84
C TYR A 39 0.63 -11.95 8.23
N ILE A 40 0.40 -13.02 9.01
CA ILE A 40 -0.34 -14.21 8.56
C ILE A 40 -1.72 -13.81 8.00
N SER A 41 -2.46 -12.96 8.71
CA SER A 41 -3.78 -12.50 8.26
C SER A 41 -3.71 -11.71 6.94
N PHE A 42 -2.62 -10.96 6.71
CA PHE A 42 -2.39 -10.30 5.42
C PHE A 42 -2.09 -11.32 4.32
N LEU A 43 -1.22 -12.30 4.60
CA LEU A 43 -0.86 -13.36 3.66
C LEU A 43 -2.10 -14.13 3.19
N GLN A 44 -2.96 -14.54 4.11
CA GLN A 44 -4.21 -15.26 3.82
C GLN A 44 -5.23 -14.45 3.01
N LYS A 45 -5.20 -13.13 3.12
CA LYS A 45 -6.19 -12.25 2.46
C LYS A 45 -5.71 -11.75 1.11
N ALA A 46 -4.41 -11.48 0.97
CA ALA A 46 -3.88 -10.83 -0.22
C ALA A 46 -2.42 -11.20 -0.54
N GLY A 47 -1.69 -11.96 0.29
CA GLY A 47 -0.24 -12.13 0.13
C GLY A 47 0.23 -12.68 -1.22
N LYS A 48 -0.62 -13.45 -1.92
CA LYS A 48 -0.24 -14.17 -3.14
C LYS A 48 -0.29 -13.28 -4.39
N LYS A 49 -1.31 -12.42 -4.50
CA LYS A 49 -1.48 -11.47 -5.63
C LYS A 49 -1.78 -10.04 -5.17
N SER A 50 -1.41 -9.67 -3.95
CA SER A 50 -1.59 -8.28 -3.46
C SER A 50 -0.82 -7.37 -4.38
N ASN A 51 -1.54 -6.53 -5.09
CA ASN A 51 -0.90 -5.59 -5.99
C ASN A 51 -0.41 -4.33 -5.28
N VAL A 52 -0.71 -4.16 -3.99
CA VAL A 52 -0.23 -3.03 -3.20
C VAL A 52 1.16 -3.33 -2.63
N PHE A 53 1.33 -4.55 -2.14
CA PHE A 53 2.53 -4.97 -1.42
C PHE A 53 2.69 -6.48 -1.56
N GLN A 54 3.14 -6.92 -2.74
CA GLN A 54 3.36 -8.34 -3.02
C GLN A 54 4.60 -8.82 -2.26
N VAL A 55 4.37 -9.69 -1.28
CA VAL A 55 5.41 -10.29 -0.45
C VAL A 55 6.05 -11.48 -1.16
N GLU A 56 7.24 -11.86 -0.72
CA GLU A 56 7.89 -13.06 -1.23
C GLU A 56 7.17 -14.32 -0.74
N THR A 57 6.79 -15.20 -1.68
CA THR A 57 6.06 -16.45 -1.41
C THR A 57 6.90 -17.69 -1.70
N ASN A 58 8.14 -17.53 -2.16
CA ASN A 58 9.13 -18.59 -2.29
C ASN A 58 10.05 -18.58 -1.07
N ALA A 59 10.12 -19.70 -0.34
CA ALA A 59 10.88 -19.75 0.91
C ALA A 59 12.40 -19.56 0.72
N LYS A 60 12.95 -20.00 -0.42
CA LYS A 60 14.38 -19.83 -0.74
C LYS A 60 14.72 -18.37 -0.98
N GLU A 61 13.89 -17.68 -1.76
CA GLU A 61 14.05 -16.23 -1.97
C GLU A 61 13.79 -15.45 -0.68
N LEU A 62 12.78 -15.85 0.11
CA LEU A 62 12.51 -15.23 1.40
C LEU A 62 13.71 -15.35 2.35
N ARG A 63 14.37 -16.51 2.39
CA ARG A 63 15.59 -16.74 3.17
C ARG A 63 16.75 -15.89 2.66
N LYS A 64 16.96 -15.87 1.34
CA LYS A 64 17.98 -15.02 0.71
C LYS A 64 17.82 -13.55 1.09
N ILE A 65 16.61 -12.99 1.05
CA ILE A 65 16.40 -11.60 1.45
C ILE A 65 16.53 -11.37 2.97
N GLN A 66 16.33 -12.40 3.81
CA GLN A 66 16.67 -12.31 5.23
C GLN A 66 18.18 -12.14 5.40
N ASP A 67 18.94 -13.02 4.75
CA ASP A 67 20.40 -13.07 4.86
C ASP A 67 21.03 -11.77 4.34
N GLU A 68 20.55 -11.27 3.19
CA GLU A 68 20.98 -9.98 2.64
C GLU A 68 20.70 -8.81 3.60
N LEU A 69 19.47 -8.69 4.12
CA LEU A 69 19.15 -7.65 5.09
C LEU A 69 20.02 -7.78 6.35
N ARG A 70 20.24 -9.01 6.83
CA ARG A 70 21.04 -9.25 8.03
C ARG A 70 22.48 -8.75 7.84
N LEU A 71 23.09 -9.09 6.70
CA LEU A 71 24.43 -8.63 6.32
C LEU A 71 24.53 -7.10 6.26
N GLU A 72 23.54 -6.44 5.67
CA GLU A 72 23.52 -4.96 5.57
C GLU A 72 23.40 -4.28 6.94
N LEU A 73 22.52 -4.78 7.80
CA LEU A 73 22.36 -4.27 9.16
C LEU A 73 23.62 -4.51 10.01
N ASP A 74 24.32 -5.62 9.80
CA ASP A 74 25.54 -5.97 10.53
C ASP A 74 26.72 -5.09 10.15
N LYS A 75 26.88 -4.75 8.86
CA LYS A 75 27.88 -3.77 8.40
C LYS A 75 27.73 -2.41 9.10
N LEU A 76 26.50 -2.03 9.45
CA LEU A 76 26.18 -0.77 10.12
C LEU A 76 26.10 -0.88 11.64
N ASN A 77 26.36 -2.07 12.21
CA ASN A 77 26.18 -2.37 13.64
C ASN A 77 24.75 -2.06 14.17
N LEU A 78 23.73 -2.25 13.32
CA LEU A 78 22.33 -1.97 13.65
C LEU A 78 21.57 -3.26 14.03
N LEU A 79 20.67 -3.14 15.01
CA LEU A 79 19.76 -4.22 15.44
C LEU A 79 20.47 -5.56 15.67
N GLN A 80 21.65 -5.49 16.30
CA GLN A 80 22.49 -6.65 16.60
C GLN A 80 21.75 -7.63 17.51
N ASN A 81 21.82 -8.92 17.18
CA ASN A 81 21.16 -10.03 17.90
C ASN A 81 19.63 -9.91 17.99
N GLN A 82 19.00 -9.06 17.19
CA GLN A 82 17.55 -8.95 17.14
C GLN A 82 17.00 -9.89 16.07
N ASN A 83 15.86 -10.51 16.39
CA ASN A 83 15.14 -11.36 15.47
C ASN A 83 14.35 -10.47 14.50
N ILE A 84 14.69 -10.54 13.23
CA ILE A 84 14.09 -9.73 12.17
C ILE A 84 13.36 -10.62 11.17
N LEU A 85 12.30 -10.08 10.58
CA LEU A 85 11.56 -10.69 9.49
C LEU A 85 11.44 -9.69 8.34
N CYS A 86 12.30 -9.82 7.34
CA CYS A 86 12.18 -9.14 6.06
C CYS A 86 11.00 -9.74 5.29
N ILE A 87 10.07 -8.90 4.85
CA ILE A 87 8.87 -9.34 4.12
C ILE A 87 8.92 -8.97 2.64
N LYS A 88 9.79 -8.02 2.28
CA LYS A 88 10.02 -7.61 0.91
C LYS A 88 11.37 -6.91 0.75
N LYS A 89 12.09 -7.28 -0.30
CA LYS A 89 13.14 -6.46 -0.93
C LYS A 89 12.58 -5.87 -2.21
N HIS A 90 12.81 -4.59 -2.41
CA HIS A 90 12.53 -3.89 -3.66
C HIS A 90 13.81 -3.26 -4.18
N GLU A 91 14.07 -3.43 -5.47
CA GLU A 91 15.21 -2.82 -6.16
C GLU A 91 14.66 -1.91 -7.25
N ALA A 92 15.11 -0.66 -7.25
CA ALA A 92 14.72 0.34 -8.23
C ALA A 92 15.97 1.00 -8.82
N PHE A 93 16.03 1.09 -10.15
CA PHE A 93 17.07 1.86 -10.82
C PHE A 93 16.62 3.30 -10.96
N GLU A 94 17.38 4.23 -10.38
CA GLU A 94 17.12 5.66 -10.52
C GLU A 94 18.03 6.23 -11.61
N GLU A 95 17.44 6.55 -12.76
CA GLU A 95 18.17 7.07 -13.93
C GLU A 95 18.94 8.35 -13.59
N TYR A 96 18.37 9.21 -12.75
CA TYR A 96 18.98 10.47 -12.34
C TYR A 96 20.36 10.27 -11.68
N PHE A 97 20.51 9.21 -10.88
CA PHE A 97 21.76 8.86 -10.21
C PHE A 97 22.53 7.74 -10.92
N ASN A 98 21.99 7.20 -12.01
CA ASN A 98 22.51 6.03 -12.73
C ASN A 98 22.89 4.88 -11.77
N SER A 99 22.04 4.62 -10.76
CA SER A 99 22.34 3.73 -9.64
C SER A 99 21.12 2.92 -9.22
N ASN A 100 21.36 1.71 -8.71
CA ASN A 100 20.32 0.86 -8.13
C ASN A 100 20.17 1.18 -6.64
N PHE A 101 18.93 1.39 -6.22
CA PHE A 101 18.55 1.60 -4.83
C PHE A 101 17.79 0.38 -4.33
N GLU A 102 18.21 -0.12 -3.17
CA GLU A 102 17.55 -1.23 -2.49
C GLU A 102 16.73 -0.70 -1.32
N THR A 103 15.52 -1.23 -1.19
CA THR A 103 14.63 -0.96 -0.07
C THR A 103 14.15 -2.26 0.54
N TYR A 104 14.38 -2.42 1.84
CA TYR A 104 13.96 -3.56 2.62
C TYR A 104 12.83 -3.16 3.56
N TYR A 105 11.75 -3.94 3.53
CA TYR A 105 10.64 -3.80 4.45
C TYR A 105 10.67 -4.96 5.44
N PHE A 106 10.72 -4.68 6.73
CA PHE A 106 10.91 -5.72 7.73
C PHE A 106 10.24 -5.41 9.07
N PHE A 107 10.00 -6.47 9.84
CA PHE A 107 9.60 -6.39 11.23
C PHE A 107 10.78 -6.69 12.14
N ASN A 108 10.81 -6.02 13.29
CA ASN A 108 11.65 -6.42 14.41
C ASN A 108 10.80 -7.27 15.37
N LEU A 109 10.98 -8.59 15.31
CA LEU A 109 10.23 -9.57 16.11
C LEU A 109 10.69 -9.60 17.57
N SER A 110 11.86 -9.04 17.89
CA SER A 110 12.32 -8.87 19.28
C SER A 110 11.57 -7.77 20.03
N GLU A 111 10.82 -6.91 19.34
CA GLU A 111 9.98 -5.92 20.00
C GLU A 111 8.77 -6.60 20.66
N ASN A 112 8.72 -6.62 21.98
CA ASN A 112 7.54 -7.08 22.73
C ASN A 112 6.42 -6.03 22.67
N LYS A 113 5.85 -5.84 21.48
CA LYS A 113 4.76 -4.91 21.22
C LYS A 113 3.56 -5.65 20.66
N TRP A 114 2.39 -5.23 21.13
CA TRP A 114 1.10 -5.72 20.62
C TRP A 114 0.87 -5.39 19.14
N ASN A 115 1.48 -4.33 18.63
CA ASN A 115 1.41 -3.93 17.23
C ASN A 115 2.78 -4.12 16.58
N LEU A 116 2.79 -4.72 15.39
CA LEU A 116 3.99 -4.88 14.58
C LEU A 116 4.44 -3.52 14.04
N THR A 117 5.64 -3.12 14.43
CA THR A 117 6.32 -1.98 13.82
C THR A 117 6.91 -2.42 12.48
N LEU A 118 6.40 -1.87 11.38
CA LEU A 118 7.04 -2.00 10.09
C LEU A 118 8.20 -0.99 10.01
N TYR A 119 9.37 -1.50 9.64
CA TYR A 119 10.57 -0.74 9.38
C TYR A 119 10.90 -0.76 7.89
N ILE A 120 11.45 0.36 7.42
CA ILE A 120 12.01 0.50 6.08
C ILE A 120 13.51 0.74 6.25
N PHE A 121 14.33 -0.11 5.64
CA PHE A 121 15.76 0.12 5.49
C PHE A 121 16.04 0.45 4.03
N GLU A 122 16.47 1.67 3.77
CA GLU A 122 16.60 2.25 2.44
C GLU A 122 17.88 3.09 2.36
N GLU A 123 18.44 3.19 1.16
CA GLU A 123 19.45 4.18 0.83
C GLU A 123 18.77 5.44 0.31
N VAL A 124 19.13 6.59 0.88
CA VAL A 124 18.54 7.89 0.51
C VAL A 124 19.61 8.89 0.13
N CYS A 125 19.32 9.70 -0.89
CA CYS A 125 20.18 10.82 -1.23
C CYS A 125 20.08 11.90 -0.15
N ILE A 126 21.22 12.24 0.46
CA ILE A 126 21.34 13.32 1.45
C ILE A 126 21.91 14.59 0.83
N ASN A 127 22.59 14.47 -0.32
CA ASN A 127 23.09 15.62 -1.08
C ASN A 127 23.23 15.26 -2.57
N GLU A 128 22.35 15.81 -3.39
CA GLU A 128 22.33 15.60 -4.84
C GLU A 128 23.59 16.14 -5.52
N GLY A 129 24.10 17.31 -5.09
CA GLY A 129 25.25 17.96 -5.73
C GLY A 129 26.56 17.18 -5.57
N TRP A 130 26.65 16.30 -4.57
CA TRP A 130 27.83 15.48 -4.28
C TRP A 130 27.58 13.99 -4.49
N ASN A 131 26.40 13.60 -4.99
CA ASN A 131 25.95 12.20 -5.04
C ASN A 131 26.19 11.47 -3.71
N ALA A 132 25.87 12.12 -2.59
CA ALA A 132 26.05 11.55 -1.27
C ALA A 132 24.78 10.84 -0.83
N PHE A 133 24.93 9.57 -0.42
CA PHE A 133 23.84 8.70 0.01
C PHE A 133 24.08 8.19 1.42
N GLU A 134 22.99 7.93 2.13
CA GLU A 134 23.01 7.36 3.46
C GLU A 134 22.00 6.21 3.55
N LYS A 135 22.43 5.07 4.10
CA LYS A 135 21.52 4.00 4.47
C LYS A 135 20.91 4.30 5.83
N ARG A 136 19.58 4.28 5.92
CA ARG A 136 18.86 4.58 7.15
C ARG A 136 17.71 3.63 7.41
N ILE A 137 17.37 3.47 8.69
CA ILE A 137 16.17 2.76 9.13
C ILE A 137 15.12 3.79 9.52
N THR A 138 13.96 3.73 8.87
CA THR A 138 12.80 4.54 9.23
C THR A 138 11.67 3.65 9.75
N LYS A 139 10.93 4.17 10.73
CA LYS A 139 9.67 3.56 11.19
C LYS A 139 8.54 4.10 10.31
N VAL A 140 7.68 3.21 9.83
CA VAL A 140 6.51 3.65 9.08
C VAL A 140 5.59 4.46 10.01
N LYS A 141 5.30 5.71 9.60
CA LYS A 141 4.40 6.63 10.31
C LYS A 141 2.99 6.04 10.35
N GLY A 142 2.25 6.23 11.45
CA GLY A 142 0.91 5.64 11.64
C GLY A 142 0.87 4.36 12.48
N ASN A 143 2.04 3.85 12.91
CA ASN A 143 2.21 2.88 14.00
C ASN A 143 1.55 1.49 13.84
N ASN A 144 1.34 0.97 12.63
CA ASN A 144 1.25 -0.49 12.42
C ASN A 144 1.26 -0.86 10.93
N PHE A 145 1.65 -2.11 10.67
CA PHE A 145 1.60 -2.75 9.36
C PHE A 145 0.23 -2.66 8.65
N ILE A 146 -0.89 -2.76 9.38
CA ILE A 146 -2.23 -2.78 8.78
C ILE A 146 -2.55 -1.41 8.17
N VAL A 147 -2.26 -0.32 8.89
CA VAL A 147 -2.45 1.06 8.46
C VAL A 147 -1.60 1.33 7.23
N PHE A 148 -0.33 0.92 7.24
CA PHE A 148 0.54 1.03 6.07
C PHE A 148 -0.06 0.36 4.83
N ILE A 149 -0.46 -0.91 4.94
CA ILE A 149 -1.05 -1.64 3.81
C ILE A 149 -2.33 -0.96 3.31
N ASN A 150 -3.17 -0.46 4.21
CA ASN A 150 -4.40 0.24 3.84
C ASN A 150 -4.10 1.58 3.16
N GLU A 151 -3.14 2.36 3.66
CA GLU A 151 -2.73 3.63 3.04
C GLU A 151 -2.13 3.42 1.64
N GLU A 152 -1.27 2.42 1.47
CA GLU A 152 -0.73 2.07 0.15
C GLU A 152 -1.85 1.57 -0.80
N ALA A 153 -2.83 0.83 -0.27
CA ALA A 153 -4.00 0.42 -1.03
C ALA A 153 -4.85 1.62 -1.47
N ASP A 154 -5.01 2.61 -0.59
CA ASP A 154 -5.72 3.85 -0.87
C ASP A 154 -4.99 4.69 -1.91
N LYS A 155 -3.67 4.81 -1.83
CA LYS A 155 -2.86 5.54 -2.82
C LYS A 155 -2.97 4.92 -4.21
N LYS A 156 -2.94 3.58 -4.29
CA LYS A 156 -2.92 2.86 -5.57
C LYS A 156 -4.31 2.64 -6.17
N TYR A 157 -5.31 2.33 -5.34
CA TYR A 157 -6.66 1.93 -5.76
C TYR A 157 -7.78 2.79 -5.21
N GLY A 158 -7.50 3.63 -4.22
CA GLY A 158 -8.46 4.64 -3.81
C GLY A 158 -8.79 5.50 -5.02
N ILE A 159 -10.09 5.64 -5.30
CA ILE A 159 -10.57 6.70 -6.17
C ILE A 159 -9.94 7.97 -5.59
N PRO A 160 -9.02 8.65 -6.30
CA PRO A 160 -8.48 9.89 -5.77
C PRO A 160 -9.71 10.77 -5.58
N ILE A 161 -9.89 11.33 -4.39
CA ILE A 161 -11.02 12.20 -4.06
C ILE A 161 -11.25 13.26 -5.18
N LYS A 162 -10.20 13.62 -5.95
CA LYS A 162 -10.26 14.41 -7.19
C LYS A 162 -11.21 13.90 -8.30
N GLN A 163 -11.45 12.60 -8.47
CA GLN A 163 -12.37 12.08 -9.50
C GLN A 163 -13.84 12.33 -9.14
N HIS A 164 -14.22 12.29 -7.85
CA HIS A 164 -15.56 12.67 -7.42
C HIS A 164 -15.82 14.18 -7.57
N PHE A 165 -14.79 15.02 -7.40
CA PHE A 165 -14.90 16.47 -7.62
C PHE A 165 -14.85 16.90 -9.08
N LYS A 166 -14.48 16.03 -10.03
CA LYS A 166 -14.43 16.41 -11.46
C LYS A 166 -15.81 16.72 -12.04
N ASN A 167 -16.87 16.16 -11.45
CA ASN A 167 -18.24 16.37 -11.92
C ASN A 167 -19.09 17.27 -11.01
N ILE A 168 -18.65 17.56 -9.78
CA ILE A 168 -19.39 18.43 -8.83
C ILE A 168 -19.60 19.86 -9.37
N PRO A 169 -18.64 20.54 -10.02
CA PRO A 169 -18.86 21.85 -10.62
C PRO A 169 -19.92 21.83 -11.73
N MET A 170 -19.94 20.77 -12.54
CA MET A 170 -20.88 20.60 -13.67
C MET A 170 -22.33 20.41 -13.19
N TYR A 171 -22.56 19.69 -12.09
CA TYR A 171 -23.91 19.53 -11.53
C TYR A 171 -24.44 20.82 -10.90
N ILE A 172 -23.58 21.60 -10.23
CA ILE A 172 -23.97 22.88 -9.63
C ILE A 172 -24.39 23.90 -10.70
N ILE A 173 -23.74 23.90 -11.86
CA ILE A 173 -24.07 24.80 -12.98
C ILE A 173 -25.28 24.30 -13.79
N SER A 174 -25.42 22.99 -13.99
CA SER A 174 -26.47 22.43 -14.86
C SER A 174 -27.86 22.38 -14.23
N ILE A 175 -27.96 22.20 -12.90
CA ILE A 175 -29.26 22.13 -12.20
C ILE A 175 -30.08 23.44 -12.34
N PRO A 176 -29.52 24.64 -12.11
CA PRO A 176 -30.26 25.90 -12.29
C PRO A 176 -30.72 26.12 -13.74
N ILE A 177 -29.90 25.75 -14.72
CA ILE A 177 -30.21 25.88 -16.16
C ILE A 177 -31.37 24.96 -16.54
N PHE A 178 -31.37 23.72 -16.04
CA PHE A 178 -32.41 22.76 -16.31
C PHE A 178 -33.76 23.20 -15.69
N ILE A 179 -33.74 23.76 -14.48
CA ILE A 179 -34.95 24.32 -13.84
C ILE A 179 -35.52 25.49 -14.66
N LEU A 180 -34.66 26.40 -15.14
CA LEU A 180 -35.09 27.52 -16.01
C LEU A 180 -35.72 27.03 -17.31
N LEU A 181 -35.16 26.01 -17.95
CA LEU A 181 -35.72 25.41 -19.17
C LEU A 181 -37.10 24.79 -18.93
N ILE A 182 -37.30 24.09 -17.81
CA ILE A 182 -38.61 23.52 -17.46
C ILE A 182 -39.65 24.64 -17.25
N ILE A 183 -39.26 25.73 -16.59
CA ILE A 183 -40.15 26.88 -16.36
C ILE A 183 -40.55 27.52 -17.71
N LEU A 184 -39.58 27.72 -18.61
CA LEU A 184 -39.84 28.28 -19.94
C LEU A 184 -40.77 27.41 -20.77
N LEU A 185 -40.52 26.09 -20.82
CA LEU A 185 -41.38 25.13 -21.50
C LEU A 185 -42.80 25.11 -20.91
N GLY A 186 -42.94 25.20 -19.59
CA GLY A 186 -44.24 25.28 -18.92
C GLY A 186 -45.01 26.55 -19.29
N ILE A 187 -44.34 27.70 -19.37
CA ILE A 187 -44.94 28.97 -19.78
C ILE A 187 -45.36 28.93 -21.26
N GLU A 188 -44.54 28.34 -22.13
CA GLU A 188 -44.83 28.22 -23.56
C GLU A 188 -46.05 27.32 -23.80
N ALA A 189 -46.11 26.16 -23.15
CA ALA A 189 -47.28 25.27 -23.19
C ALA A 189 -48.55 25.93 -22.62
N LEU A 190 -48.43 26.75 -21.57
CA LEU A 190 -49.55 27.54 -21.02
C LEU A 190 -50.01 28.63 -22.00
N LYS A 191 -49.07 29.33 -22.65
CA LYS A 191 -49.38 30.33 -23.69
C LYS A 191 -50.11 29.70 -24.87
N GLU A 192 -49.63 28.58 -25.40
CA GLU A 192 -50.31 27.85 -26.48
C GLU A 192 -51.73 27.46 -26.08
N LYS A 193 -51.93 27.00 -24.84
CA LYS A 193 -53.24 26.59 -24.35
C LYS A 193 -54.21 27.77 -24.13
N ILE A 194 -53.70 28.98 -23.90
CA ILE A 194 -54.49 30.21 -23.76
C ILE A 194 -54.79 30.85 -25.13
N LEU A 195 -53.86 30.79 -26.09
CA LEU A 195 -54.04 31.35 -27.44
C LEU A 195 -54.87 30.44 -28.38
N ASN A 196 -54.90 29.13 -28.16
CA ASN A 196 -55.75 28.19 -28.90
C ASN A 196 -57.16 28.02 -28.29
N LYS A 197 -57.64 29.05 -27.57
CA LYS A 197 -59.00 29.11 -27.02
C LYS A 197 -59.67 30.39 -27.50
#